data_AF-A0A942BHV6-F1
#
_entry.id   AF-A0A942BHV6-F1
#
_cell.length_a   1.000
_cell.length_b   1.000
_cell.length_c   1.000
_cell.angle_alpha   90.00
_cell.angle_beta   90.00
_cell.angle_gamma   90.00
#
_symmetry.space_group_name_H-M   'P 1'
#
loop_
_entity.id
_entity.type
_entity.pdbx_description
1 polymer ?
#
loop_
_entity_poly.entity_id
_entity_poly.type
_entity_poly.pdbx_seq_one_letter_code
_entity_poly.pdbx_strand_id
1 'polypeptide(L)'
;MKAQQELQAERDCYDALQQFRVSVNIMETVLSDLAIILESSSLRKADQSRLAQQLTDGRRGLDGLGIVEHVSLSERSSFERLDLGGKPIFSLESGVLRPSIDKPDYYVVRSVEPMARNRKAIGLDLLSEPRRRDAVERACNTGEVTLSEPIIPVQDDNKAAPSIMMVKAVGWVRNEKPKLLVNSIFRVSLIAQKVNAAMDRAAIVEILDTTDSLSHRIFSAAEMPNGNLHTNTLEIGGRKLLLRIEPARDPVLFSKVKALERTVWLLGTIASLLASFIVGVLGFKRIEADVHRKELQQMAAELLDEGSKTSLR
;
A
#
# COMPACT_ATOMS: atom_id res chain seq x y z
N MET A 1 -10.71 11.28 -27.88
CA MET A 1 -10.26 11.55 -26.50
C MET A 1 -10.46 10.36 -25.56
N LYS A 2 -11.68 9.89 -25.27
CA LYS A 2 -11.92 8.79 -24.31
C LYS A 2 -11.17 7.48 -24.66
N ALA A 3 -11.27 7.02 -25.91
CA ALA A 3 -10.58 5.80 -26.36
C ALA A 3 -9.03 5.89 -26.31
N GLN A 4 -8.45 7.09 -26.51
CA GLN A 4 -7.01 7.30 -26.37
C GLN A 4 -6.58 7.29 -24.89
N GLN A 5 -7.42 7.81 -23.99
CA GLN A 5 -7.17 7.77 -22.55
C GLN A 5 -7.24 6.34 -22.00
N GLU A 6 -8.19 5.54 -22.48
CA GLU A 6 -8.33 4.12 -22.13
C GLU A 6 -7.13 3.31 -22.65
N LEU A 7 -6.74 3.47 -23.91
CA LEU A 7 -5.57 2.79 -24.48
C LEU A 7 -4.26 3.17 -23.76
N GLN A 8 -4.11 4.44 -23.36
CA GLN A 8 -2.94 4.87 -22.59
C GLN A 8 -2.95 4.26 -21.19
N ALA A 9 -4.10 4.21 -20.51
CA ALA A 9 -4.21 3.58 -19.19
C ALA A 9 -3.89 2.09 -19.21
N GLU A 10 -4.29 1.38 -20.27
CA GLU A 10 -3.97 -0.03 -20.47
C GLU A 10 -2.46 -0.26 -20.66
N ARG A 11 -1.79 0.59 -21.45
CA ARG A 11 -0.33 0.56 -21.62
C ARG A 11 0.41 0.83 -20.31
N ASP A 12 0.01 1.86 -19.58
CA ASP A 12 0.62 2.22 -18.30
C ASP A 12 0.48 1.09 -17.27
N CYS A 13 -0.69 0.43 -17.23
CA CYS A 13 -0.93 -0.74 -16.38
C CYS A 13 -0.04 -1.92 -16.79
N TYR A 14 0.14 -2.16 -18.09
CA TYR A 14 1.02 -3.20 -18.60
C TYR A 14 2.48 -2.95 -18.21
N ASP A 15 2.99 -1.73 -18.37
CA ASP A 15 4.37 -1.37 -18.03
C ASP A 15 4.63 -1.50 -16.52
N ALA A 16 3.67 -1.08 -15.69
CA ALA A 16 3.67 -1.28 -14.25
C ALA A 16 3.79 -2.76 -13.85
N LEU A 17 3.02 -3.62 -14.51
CA LEU A 17 3.06 -5.07 -14.31
C LEU A 17 4.40 -5.67 -14.72
N GLN A 18 4.95 -5.25 -15.86
CA GLN A 18 6.26 -5.71 -16.31
C GLN A 18 7.35 -5.30 -15.31
N GLN A 19 7.32 -4.07 -14.81
CA GLN A 19 8.28 -3.59 -13.84
C GLN A 19 8.19 -4.32 -12.49
N PHE A 20 6.98 -4.68 -12.09
CA PHE A 20 6.76 -5.54 -10.92
C PHE A 20 7.37 -6.93 -11.13
N ARG A 21 7.05 -7.58 -12.25
CA ARG A 21 7.57 -8.91 -12.60
C ARG A 21 9.09 -8.94 -12.66
N VAL A 22 9.70 -7.94 -13.32
CA VAL A 22 11.17 -7.79 -13.36
C VAL A 22 11.75 -7.64 -11.96
N SER A 23 11.13 -6.82 -11.10
CA SER A 23 11.61 -6.62 -9.73
C SER A 23 11.57 -7.92 -8.93
N VAL A 24 10.52 -8.73 -9.08
CA VAL A 24 10.39 -10.02 -8.39
C VAL A 24 11.37 -11.04 -8.92
N ASN A 25 11.51 -11.16 -10.25
CA ASN A 25 12.45 -12.08 -10.87
C ASN A 25 13.89 -11.79 -10.44
N ILE A 26 14.28 -10.51 -10.33
CA ILE A 26 15.61 -10.13 -9.82
C ILE A 26 15.83 -10.67 -8.41
N MET A 27 14.82 -10.61 -7.53
CA MET A 27 14.94 -11.12 -6.16
C MET A 27 15.04 -12.64 -6.14
N GLU A 28 14.26 -13.32 -6.97
CA GLU A 28 14.32 -14.77 -7.13
C GLU A 28 15.68 -15.23 -7.66
N THR A 29 16.24 -14.52 -8.65
CA THR A 29 17.59 -14.78 -9.18
C THR A 29 18.64 -14.59 -8.09
N VAL A 30 18.63 -13.46 -7.37
CA VAL A 30 19.59 -13.21 -6.29
C VAL A 30 19.51 -14.29 -5.21
N LEU A 31 18.30 -14.71 -4.85
CA LEU A 31 18.09 -15.75 -3.84
C LEU A 31 18.59 -17.12 -4.32
N SER A 32 18.32 -17.46 -5.59
CA SER A 32 18.76 -18.72 -6.18
C SER A 32 20.28 -18.78 -6.38
N ASP A 33 20.89 -17.70 -6.85
CA ASP A 33 22.33 -17.59 -7.02
C ASP A 33 23.04 -17.73 -5.67
N LEU A 34 22.54 -17.06 -4.63
CA LEU A 34 23.09 -17.20 -3.29
C LEU A 34 22.99 -18.64 -2.80
N ALA A 35 21.84 -19.31 -3.00
CA ALA A 35 21.69 -20.72 -2.60
C ALA A 35 22.70 -21.63 -3.32
N ILE A 36 22.85 -21.48 -4.65
CA ILE A 36 23.79 -22.27 -5.45
C ILE A 36 25.23 -22.03 -5.02
N ILE A 37 25.62 -20.77 -4.76
CA ILE A 37 26.97 -20.45 -4.29
C ILE A 37 27.20 -21.08 -2.91
N LEU A 38 26.27 -20.93 -1.97
CA LEU A 38 26.42 -21.50 -0.62
C LEU A 38 26.47 -23.03 -0.62
N GLU A 39 25.79 -23.68 -1.56
CA GLU A 39 25.83 -25.13 -1.73
C GLU A 39 27.17 -25.60 -2.31
N SER A 40 27.63 -24.95 -3.38
CA SER A 40 28.84 -25.34 -4.11
C SER A 40 30.15 -24.98 -3.39
N SER A 41 30.09 -24.12 -2.37
CA SER A 41 31.27 -23.60 -1.69
C SER A 41 31.24 -23.90 -0.19
N SER A 42 32.34 -24.44 0.33
CA SER A 42 32.53 -24.62 1.79
C SER A 42 32.95 -23.30 2.47
N LEU A 43 32.16 -22.24 2.27
CA LEU A 43 32.44 -20.93 2.84
C LEU A 43 32.25 -20.92 4.36
N ARG A 44 33.13 -20.22 5.06
CA ARG A 44 32.96 -19.94 6.50
C ARG A 44 31.75 -19.04 6.70
N LYS A 45 31.07 -19.15 7.85
CA LYS A 45 29.86 -18.36 8.19
C LYS A 45 30.05 -16.83 8.00
N ALA A 46 31.25 -16.32 8.27
CA ALA A 46 31.60 -14.92 8.03
C ALA A 46 31.60 -14.54 6.54
N ASP A 47 32.17 -15.40 5.69
CA ASP A 47 32.23 -15.18 4.24
C ASP A 47 30.84 -15.28 3.60
N GLN A 48 30.00 -16.19 4.08
CA GLN A 48 28.60 -16.29 3.66
C GLN A 48 27.83 -14.99 3.94
N SER A 49 28.03 -14.40 5.12
CA SER A 49 27.37 -13.15 5.51
C SER A 49 27.89 -11.96 4.68
N ARG A 50 29.21 -11.91 4.43
CA ARG A 50 29.81 -10.92 3.53
C ARG A 50 29.27 -11.03 2.11
N LEU A 51 29.08 -12.24 1.59
CA LEU A 51 28.48 -12.44 0.27
C LEU A 51 27.05 -11.93 0.22
N ALA A 52 26.23 -12.25 1.23
CA ALA A 52 24.87 -11.73 1.34
C ALA A 52 24.84 -10.19 1.39
N GLN A 53 25.81 -9.58 2.08
CA GLN A 53 25.98 -8.13 2.12
C GLN A 53 26.28 -7.56 0.73
N GLN A 54 27.26 -8.11 0.02
CA GLN A 54 27.63 -7.68 -1.33
C GLN A 54 26.48 -7.80 -2.33
N LEU A 55 25.66 -8.85 -2.21
CA LEU A 55 24.48 -9.02 -3.05
C LEU A 55 23.37 -8.01 -2.73
N THR A 56 23.35 -7.46 -1.52
CA THR A 56 22.31 -6.53 -1.05
C THR A 56 22.71 -5.06 -1.23
N ASP A 57 24.01 -4.74 -1.12
CA ASP A 57 24.53 -3.38 -1.14
C ASP A 57 24.13 -2.63 -2.43
N GLY A 58 23.55 -1.44 -2.26
CA GLY A 58 23.09 -0.59 -3.36
C GLY A 58 21.84 -1.08 -4.10
N ARG A 59 21.31 -2.28 -3.82
CA ARG A 59 20.11 -2.80 -4.50
C ARG A 59 18.83 -2.24 -3.89
N ARG A 60 18.17 -1.36 -4.65
CA ARG A 60 16.86 -0.82 -4.28
C ARG A 60 15.78 -1.89 -4.44
N GLY A 61 15.07 -2.15 -3.34
CA GLY A 61 13.88 -3.02 -3.30
C GLY A 61 14.08 -4.39 -2.68
N LEU A 62 15.29 -4.68 -2.22
CA LEU A 62 15.54 -5.80 -1.33
C LEU A 62 15.49 -5.30 0.13
N ASP A 63 14.40 -5.60 0.84
CA ASP A 63 14.08 -5.49 2.29
C ASP A 63 15.08 -6.13 3.26
N GLY A 64 15.59 -7.27 2.85
CA GLY A 64 16.48 -8.07 3.65
C GLY A 64 16.96 -9.26 2.84
N LEU A 65 18.21 -9.66 3.00
CA LEU A 65 18.74 -10.95 2.57
C LEU A 65 19.25 -11.68 3.80
N GLY A 66 18.66 -12.81 4.16
CA GLY A 66 19.01 -13.55 5.35
C GLY A 66 19.54 -14.94 5.05
N ILE A 67 20.45 -15.40 5.90
CA ILE A 67 20.86 -16.79 5.97
C ILE A 67 20.22 -17.41 7.21
N VAL A 68 19.49 -18.48 6.99
CA VAL A 68 18.70 -19.18 7.99
C VAL A 68 19.33 -20.55 8.21
N GLU A 69 19.59 -20.90 9.47
CA GLU A 69 20.21 -22.16 9.84
C GLU A 69 19.19 -23.08 10.49
N HIS A 70 19.18 -24.34 10.07
CA HIS A 70 18.47 -25.39 10.78
C HIS A 70 19.25 -25.75 12.05
N VAL A 71 18.56 -25.70 13.18
CA VAL A 71 19.14 -25.98 14.50
C VAL A 71 18.23 -27.01 15.16
N SER A 72 18.79 -28.15 15.56
CA SER A 72 18.07 -29.13 16.39
C SER A 72 18.10 -28.73 17.86
N LEU A 73 17.21 -29.32 18.68
CA LEU A 73 17.19 -29.05 20.13
C LEU A 73 18.54 -29.28 20.81
N SER A 74 19.28 -30.33 20.40
CA SER A 74 20.61 -30.63 20.95
C SER A 74 21.68 -29.61 20.56
N GLU A 75 21.53 -28.96 19.41
CA GLU A 75 22.44 -27.91 18.92
C GLU A 75 22.09 -26.52 19.45
N ARG A 76 20.88 -26.31 19.97
CA ARG A 76 20.39 -24.99 20.41
C ARG A 76 21.38 -24.25 21.32
N SER A 77 21.83 -24.92 22.39
CA SER A 77 22.70 -24.29 23.39
C SER A 77 24.06 -23.89 22.82
N SER A 78 24.64 -24.65 21.89
CA SER A 78 25.91 -24.28 21.26
C SER A 78 25.71 -23.17 20.24
N PHE A 79 24.63 -23.23 19.45
CA PHE A 79 24.28 -22.21 18.47
C PHE A 79 24.02 -20.84 19.12
N GLU A 80 23.23 -20.78 20.20
CA GLU A 80 22.97 -19.54 20.93
C GLU A 80 24.29 -18.91 21.45
N ARG A 81 25.23 -19.72 21.95
CA ARG A 81 26.53 -19.23 22.44
C ARG A 81 27.46 -18.78 21.31
N LEU A 82 27.62 -19.59 20.28
CA LEU A 82 28.65 -19.41 19.25
C LEU A 82 28.20 -18.48 18.11
N ASP A 83 26.94 -18.59 17.68
CA ASP A 83 26.41 -17.90 16.50
C ASP A 83 25.57 -16.66 16.85
N LEU A 84 24.83 -16.70 17.97
CA LEU A 84 23.99 -15.57 18.40
C LEU A 84 24.63 -14.70 19.50
N GLY A 85 25.90 -14.97 19.86
CA GLY A 85 26.64 -14.18 20.85
C GLY A 85 26.04 -14.28 22.26
N GLY A 86 25.49 -15.44 22.62
CA GLY A 86 24.85 -15.72 23.90
C GLY A 86 23.38 -15.29 23.98
N LYS A 87 22.79 -14.76 22.90
CA LYS A 87 21.36 -14.44 22.86
C LYS A 87 20.54 -15.71 22.61
N PRO A 88 19.33 -15.80 23.19
CA PRO A 88 18.45 -16.93 22.93
C PRO A 88 17.88 -16.88 21.52
N ILE A 89 17.45 -18.04 21.01
CA ILE A 89 16.53 -18.09 19.87
C ILE A 89 15.19 -17.48 20.30
N PHE A 90 14.61 -16.63 19.46
CA PHE A 90 13.34 -15.95 19.72
C PHE A 90 12.19 -16.53 18.89
N SER A 91 11.03 -16.76 19.52
CA SER A 91 9.75 -16.93 18.84
C SER A 91 9.07 -15.57 18.60
N LEU A 92 8.32 -15.45 17.51
CA LEU A 92 7.45 -14.31 17.23
C LEU A 92 5.99 -14.72 17.47
N GLU A 93 5.43 -14.26 18.58
CA GLU A 93 4.08 -14.57 19.00
C GLU A 93 3.26 -13.29 19.09
N SER A 94 2.17 -13.21 18.30
CA SER A 94 1.32 -12.01 18.21
C SER A 94 2.10 -10.72 17.94
N GLY A 95 3.19 -10.80 17.15
CA GLY A 95 4.05 -9.66 16.81
C GLY A 95 5.09 -9.30 17.87
N VAL A 96 5.17 -10.05 18.98
CA VAL A 96 6.13 -9.82 20.07
C VAL A 96 7.20 -10.91 20.05
N LEU A 97 8.47 -10.49 20.13
CA LEU A 97 9.60 -11.41 20.28
C LEU A 97 9.68 -11.91 21.72
N ARG A 98 9.75 -13.22 21.89
CA ARG A 98 9.93 -13.90 23.19
C ARG A 98 10.98 -14.99 23.04
N PRO A 99 11.72 -15.37 24.10
CA PRO A 99 12.57 -16.55 24.03
C PRO A 99 11.74 -17.77 23.62
N SER A 100 12.22 -18.51 22.61
CA SER A 100 11.51 -19.67 22.09
C SER A 100 11.51 -20.81 23.11
N ILE A 101 10.38 -21.50 23.23
CA ILE A 101 10.30 -22.76 24.00
C ILE A 101 11.12 -23.86 23.32
N ASP A 102 11.39 -24.95 24.05
CA ASP A 102 12.08 -26.10 23.48
C ASP A 102 11.23 -26.79 22.42
N LYS A 103 11.79 -26.92 21.21
CA LYS A 103 11.23 -27.60 20.04
C LYS A 103 12.28 -28.53 19.44
N PRO A 104 11.87 -29.61 18.74
CA PRO A 104 12.80 -30.53 18.09
C PRO A 104 13.72 -29.84 17.08
N ASP A 105 13.18 -28.84 16.38
CA ASP A 105 13.84 -28.14 15.29
C ASP A 105 13.48 -26.65 15.29
N TYR A 106 14.43 -25.84 14.83
CA TYR A 106 14.29 -24.42 14.56
C TYR A 106 14.87 -24.09 13.19
N TYR A 107 14.31 -23.07 12.54
CA TYR A 107 14.96 -22.41 11.40
C TYR A 107 15.26 -20.97 11.81
N VAL A 108 16.49 -20.73 12.23
CA VAL A 108 16.89 -19.50 12.91
C VAL A 108 17.59 -18.56 11.93
N VAL A 109 17.15 -17.31 11.88
CA VAL A 109 17.88 -16.26 11.14
C VAL A 109 19.24 -16.03 11.81
N ARG A 110 20.31 -16.53 11.20
CA ARG A 110 21.68 -16.39 11.70
C ARG A 110 22.27 -15.03 11.35
N SER A 111 22.07 -14.59 10.11
CA SER A 111 22.51 -13.28 9.64
C SER A 111 21.49 -12.69 8.67
N VAL A 112 21.48 -11.36 8.58
CA VAL A 112 20.56 -10.63 7.71
C VAL A 112 21.17 -9.30 7.29
N GLU A 113 21.05 -8.98 6.01
CA GLU A 113 21.57 -7.76 5.42
C GLU A 113 20.46 -6.92 4.77
N PRO A 114 20.52 -5.58 4.82
CA PRO A 114 21.51 -4.79 5.54
C PRO A 114 21.26 -4.87 7.05
N MET A 115 22.32 -5.17 7.82
CA MET A 115 22.24 -5.38 9.26
C MET A 115 21.66 -4.17 10.01
N ALA A 116 21.92 -2.94 9.54
CA ALA A 116 21.55 -1.71 10.23
C ALA A 116 20.05 -1.56 10.53
N ARG A 117 19.16 -2.12 9.70
CA ARG A 117 17.70 -2.06 9.90
C ARG A 117 17.07 -3.38 10.35
N ASN A 118 17.79 -4.49 10.16
CA ASN A 118 17.26 -5.85 10.33
C ASN A 118 17.85 -6.58 11.54
N ARG A 119 18.61 -5.90 12.42
CA ARG A 119 19.35 -6.57 13.51
C ARG A 119 18.44 -7.35 14.45
N LYS A 120 17.23 -6.85 14.73
CA LYS A 120 16.22 -7.56 15.55
C LYS A 120 15.75 -8.89 14.97
N ALA A 121 15.92 -9.13 13.66
CA ALA A 121 15.57 -10.41 13.06
C ALA A 121 16.60 -11.50 13.38
N ILE A 122 17.83 -11.16 13.79
CA ILE A 122 18.85 -12.15 14.16
C ILE A 122 18.38 -12.93 15.39
N GLY A 123 18.42 -14.26 15.30
CA GLY A 123 17.91 -15.17 16.33
C GLY A 123 16.41 -15.49 16.21
N LEU A 124 15.68 -14.90 15.25
CA LEU A 124 14.28 -15.22 15.02
C LEU A 124 14.12 -16.66 14.47
N ASP A 125 13.32 -17.48 15.16
CA ASP A 125 12.83 -18.76 14.68
C ASP A 125 11.69 -18.54 13.67
N LEU A 126 11.95 -18.80 12.39
CA LEU A 126 10.96 -18.67 11.33
C LEU A 126 9.80 -19.66 11.49
N LEU A 127 9.98 -20.78 12.20
CA LEU A 127 8.90 -21.73 12.49
C LEU A 127 7.96 -21.25 13.58
N SER A 128 8.24 -20.15 14.26
CA SER A 128 7.38 -19.66 15.34
C SER A 128 6.10 -18.99 14.85
N GLU A 129 6.12 -18.37 13.66
CA GLU A 129 4.99 -17.64 13.11
C GLU A 129 4.40 -18.40 11.91
N PRO A 130 3.07 -18.65 11.86
CA PRO A 130 2.47 -19.58 10.90
C PRO A 130 2.75 -19.27 9.43
N ARG A 131 2.74 -18.00 9.03
CA ARG A 131 2.93 -17.60 7.62
C ARG A 131 4.37 -17.81 7.16
N ARG A 132 5.34 -17.58 8.05
CA ARG A 132 6.76 -17.91 7.80
C ARG A 132 6.98 -19.42 7.78
N ARG A 133 6.37 -20.14 8.73
CA ARG A 133 6.45 -21.60 8.84
C ARG A 133 6.00 -22.28 7.56
N ASP A 134 4.82 -21.94 7.06
CA ASP A 134 4.27 -22.48 5.81
C ASP A 134 5.24 -22.30 4.62
N ALA A 135 5.81 -21.10 4.47
CA ALA A 135 6.78 -20.84 3.41
C ALA A 135 8.06 -21.68 3.55
N VAL A 136 8.59 -21.79 4.78
CA VAL A 136 9.79 -22.58 5.09
C VAL A 136 9.55 -24.05 4.84
N GLU A 137 8.45 -24.61 5.33
CA GLU A 137 8.11 -26.02 5.17
C GLU A 137 7.92 -26.37 3.69
N ARG A 138 7.22 -25.53 2.91
CA ARG A 138 7.09 -25.71 1.47
C ARG A 138 8.45 -25.68 0.75
N ALA A 139 9.31 -24.70 1.03
CA ALA A 139 10.64 -24.64 0.43
C ALA A 139 11.50 -25.86 0.80
N CYS A 140 11.39 -26.37 2.03
CA CYS A 140 12.07 -27.60 2.45
C CYS A 140 11.50 -28.85 1.74
N ASN A 141 10.20 -28.88 1.46
CA ASN A 141 9.55 -30.03 0.83
C ASN A 141 9.75 -30.08 -0.69
N THR A 142 9.78 -28.92 -1.37
CA THR A 142 9.83 -28.84 -2.83
C THR A 142 11.21 -28.53 -3.39
N GLY A 143 12.08 -27.85 -2.61
CA GLY A 143 13.34 -27.29 -3.10
C GLY A 143 13.17 -26.02 -3.94
N GLU A 144 11.93 -25.66 -4.26
CA GLU A 144 11.60 -24.50 -5.08
C GLU A 144 11.59 -23.20 -4.26
N VAL A 145 11.79 -22.09 -4.96
CA VAL A 145 11.61 -20.77 -4.36
C VAL A 145 10.15 -20.61 -3.95
N THR A 146 9.92 -20.26 -2.69
CA THR A 146 8.57 -20.18 -2.11
C THR A 146 8.30 -18.81 -1.50
N LEU A 147 7.10 -18.28 -1.72
CA LEU A 147 6.62 -17.07 -1.05
C LEU A 147 5.82 -17.38 0.22
N SER A 148 5.94 -16.53 1.23
CA SER A 148 5.03 -16.49 2.38
C SER A 148 3.75 -15.74 2.05
N GLU A 149 2.73 -15.95 2.88
CA GLU A 149 1.68 -14.95 3.04
C GLU A 149 2.27 -13.61 3.50
N PRO A 150 1.51 -12.49 3.41
CA PRO A 150 1.96 -11.19 3.89
C PRO A 150 2.36 -11.25 5.36
N ILE A 151 3.57 -10.80 5.67
CA ILE A 151 4.11 -10.72 7.03
C ILE A 151 4.44 -9.28 7.40
N ILE A 152 4.47 -9.01 8.70
CA ILE A 152 5.13 -7.83 9.25
C ILE A 152 6.58 -8.21 9.55
N PRO A 153 7.58 -7.56 8.92
CA PRO A 153 8.98 -7.86 9.16
C PRO A 153 9.41 -7.43 10.56
N VAL A 154 10.38 -8.15 11.14
CA VAL A 154 10.99 -7.82 12.43
C VAL A 154 12.17 -6.91 12.17
N GLN A 155 12.06 -5.62 12.50
CA GLN A 155 13.03 -4.59 12.13
C GLN A 155 13.29 -3.61 13.28
N ASP A 156 14.43 -2.92 13.21
CA ASP A 156 14.84 -1.94 14.21
C ASP A 156 14.00 -0.65 14.18
N ASP A 157 13.47 -0.29 13.02
CA ASP A 157 12.64 0.90 12.85
C ASP A 157 11.13 0.62 13.03
N ASN A 158 10.37 1.65 13.40
CA ASN A 158 8.91 1.59 13.52
C ASN A 158 8.20 1.71 12.15
N LYS A 159 8.89 1.43 11.04
CA LYS A 159 8.35 1.55 9.68
C LYS A 159 8.05 0.19 9.03
N ALA A 160 7.94 -0.85 9.85
CA ALA A 160 7.55 -2.18 9.40
C ALA A 160 6.20 -2.12 8.68
N ALA A 161 6.23 -2.41 7.39
CA ALA A 161 5.06 -2.43 6.52
C ALA A 161 4.79 -3.86 6.04
N PRO A 162 3.55 -4.18 5.64
CA PRO A 162 3.23 -5.46 5.00
C PRO A 162 4.23 -5.80 3.90
N SER A 163 4.88 -6.93 4.07
CA SER A 163 5.96 -7.42 3.22
C SER A 163 5.74 -8.89 2.89
N ILE A 164 6.39 -9.36 1.84
CA ILE A 164 6.40 -10.78 1.49
C ILE A 164 7.80 -11.31 1.76
N MET A 165 7.89 -12.50 2.35
CA MET A 165 9.13 -13.25 2.47
C MET A 165 9.21 -14.25 1.32
N MET A 166 10.37 -14.31 0.67
CA MET A 166 10.75 -15.34 -0.28
C MET A 166 11.82 -16.22 0.37
N VAL A 167 11.72 -17.54 0.22
CA VAL A 167 12.66 -18.48 0.85
C VAL A 167 13.02 -19.61 -0.11
N LYS A 168 14.28 -20.07 -0.05
CA LYS A 168 14.79 -21.19 -0.85
C LYS A 168 15.71 -22.06 -0.01
N ALA A 169 15.63 -23.37 -0.19
CA ALA A 169 16.55 -24.32 0.42
C ALA A 169 17.92 -24.30 -0.27
N VAL A 170 18.98 -24.50 0.51
CA VAL A 170 20.36 -24.67 0.03
C VAL A 170 20.71 -26.15 0.08
N GLY A 171 21.19 -26.74 -1.02
CA GLY A 171 21.52 -28.17 -1.07
C GLY A 171 20.31 -29.06 -0.81
N TRP A 172 19.18 -28.76 -1.46
CA TRP A 172 17.94 -29.50 -1.25
C TRP A 172 18.08 -30.96 -1.68
N VAL A 173 17.73 -31.87 -0.78
CA VAL A 173 17.64 -33.31 -1.03
C VAL A 173 16.27 -33.77 -0.56
N ARG A 174 15.59 -34.56 -1.41
CA ARG A 174 14.24 -35.05 -1.12
C ARG A 174 14.21 -35.85 0.18
N ASN A 175 13.24 -35.53 1.05
CA ASN A 175 13.05 -36.12 2.39
C ASN A 175 14.17 -35.82 3.41
N GLU A 176 15.08 -34.90 3.12
CA GLU A 176 16.07 -34.40 4.07
C GLU A 176 15.74 -32.97 4.49
N LYS A 177 16.08 -32.61 5.73
CA LYS A 177 15.94 -31.24 6.21
C LYS A 177 17.14 -30.43 5.72
N PRO A 178 16.96 -29.38 4.89
CA PRO A 178 18.06 -28.55 4.47
C PRO A 178 18.72 -27.89 5.69
N LYS A 179 20.05 -28.00 5.80
CA LYS A 179 20.80 -27.38 6.91
C LYS A 179 20.79 -25.86 6.85
N LEU A 180 20.68 -25.31 5.64
CA LEU A 180 20.64 -23.88 5.38
C LEU A 180 19.46 -23.55 4.46
N LEU A 181 18.82 -22.42 4.75
CA LEU A 181 17.93 -21.73 3.83
C LEU A 181 18.46 -20.32 3.61
N VAL A 182 18.09 -19.73 2.49
CA VAL A 182 18.24 -18.30 2.24
C VAL A 182 16.86 -17.69 2.15
N ASN A 183 16.69 -16.50 2.69
CA ASN A 183 15.44 -15.75 2.53
C ASN A 183 15.68 -14.32 2.07
N SER A 184 14.67 -13.75 1.45
CA SER A 184 14.59 -12.34 1.11
C SER A 184 13.27 -11.77 1.60
N ILE A 185 13.26 -10.49 1.98
CA ILE A 185 12.05 -9.75 2.31
C ILE A 185 11.90 -8.62 1.30
N PHE A 186 10.68 -8.36 0.85
CA PHE A 186 10.41 -7.16 0.05
C PHE A 186 9.08 -6.51 0.43
N ARG A 187 9.11 -5.18 0.54
CA ARG A 187 7.93 -4.37 0.87
C ARG A 187 6.99 -4.27 -0.30
N VAL A 188 5.73 -4.59 -0.05
CA VAL A 188 4.67 -4.50 -1.06
C VAL A 188 4.39 -3.04 -1.45
N SER A 189 4.56 -2.11 -0.50
CA SER A 189 4.41 -0.68 -0.78
C SER A 189 5.40 -0.15 -1.82
N LEU A 190 6.60 -0.73 -1.93
CA LEU A 190 7.58 -0.27 -2.93
C LEU A 190 7.17 -0.68 -4.34
N ILE A 191 6.49 -1.81 -4.47
CA ILE A 191 5.91 -2.26 -5.74
C ILE A 191 4.85 -1.26 -6.17
N ALA A 192 3.91 -0.92 -5.28
CA ALA A 192 2.90 0.11 -5.55
C ALA A 192 3.51 1.48 -5.90
N GLN A 193 4.60 1.88 -5.24
CA GLN A 193 5.32 3.11 -5.58
C GLN A 193 5.97 3.06 -6.96
N LYS A 194 6.59 1.93 -7.34
CA LYS A 194 7.16 1.74 -8.68
C LYS A 194 6.09 1.75 -9.76
N VAL A 195 4.94 1.14 -9.49
CA VAL A 195 3.75 1.19 -10.36
C VAL A 195 3.32 2.65 -10.54
N ASN A 196 3.13 3.41 -9.46
CA ASN A 196 2.76 4.83 -9.53
C ASN A 196 3.79 5.67 -10.28
N ALA A 197 5.09 5.40 -10.11
CA ALA A 197 6.15 6.10 -10.81
C ALA A 197 6.20 5.77 -12.31
N ALA A 198 5.86 4.54 -12.70
CA ALA A 198 5.84 4.11 -14.10
C ALA A 198 4.66 4.68 -14.88
N MET A 199 3.53 4.94 -14.22
CA MET A 199 2.29 5.38 -14.88
C MET A 199 2.23 6.90 -15.15
N ASP A 200 3.20 7.69 -14.67
CA ASP A 200 3.21 9.17 -14.69
C ASP A 200 1.89 9.81 -14.16
N ARG A 201 1.14 9.04 -13.37
CA ARG A 201 -0.12 9.41 -12.72
C ARG A 201 -0.31 8.55 -11.49
N ALA A 202 -1.02 9.06 -10.49
CA ALA A 202 -1.35 8.26 -9.32
C ALA A 202 -2.22 7.06 -9.73
N ALA A 203 -1.93 5.88 -9.19
CA ALA A 203 -2.78 4.71 -9.30
C ALA A 203 -3.04 4.13 -7.91
N ILE A 204 -4.23 3.55 -7.76
CA ILE A 204 -4.56 2.75 -6.60
C ILE A 204 -4.18 1.32 -6.96
N VAL A 205 -3.23 0.78 -6.20
CA VAL A 205 -2.73 -0.58 -6.39
C VAL A 205 -3.20 -1.41 -5.20
N GLU A 206 -3.89 -2.50 -5.50
CA GLU A 206 -4.26 -3.54 -4.55
C GLU A 206 -3.62 -4.86 -4.96
N ILE A 207 -3.00 -5.54 -4.01
CA ILE A 207 -2.44 -6.88 -4.20
C ILE A 207 -3.24 -7.85 -3.33
N LEU A 208 -3.76 -8.90 -3.94
CA LEU A 208 -4.49 -9.97 -3.27
C LEU A 208 -3.72 -11.28 -3.46
N ASP A 209 -3.61 -12.07 -2.41
CA ASP A 209 -3.22 -13.46 -2.52
C ASP A 209 -4.48 -14.28 -2.85
N THR A 210 -4.49 -14.95 -3.99
CA THR A 210 -5.58 -15.84 -4.42
C THR A 210 -5.10 -17.28 -4.55
N THR A 211 -4.04 -17.66 -3.84
CA THR A 211 -3.50 -19.02 -3.84
C THR A 211 -4.51 -20.01 -3.26
N ASP A 212 -5.20 -19.61 -2.19
CA ASP A 212 -6.29 -20.38 -1.58
C ASP A 212 -7.66 -19.84 -1.99
N SER A 213 -8.73 -20.61 -1.71
CA SER A 213 -10.12 -20.23 -2.04
C SER A 213 -10.57 -18.94 -1.33
N LEU A 214 -9.86 -18.51 -0.28
CA LEU A 214 -10.07 -17.24 0.41
C LEU A 214 -9.04 -16.23 -0.10
N SER A 215 -9.50 -15.18 -0.77
CA SER A 215 -8.61 -14.10 -1.22
C SER A 215 -8.17 -13.25 -0.02
N HIS A 216 -6.87 -13.27 0.31
CA HIS A 216 -6.31 -12.47 1.39
C HIS A 216 -5.75 -11.16 0.85
N ARG A 217 -6.24 -10.02 1.34
CA ARG A 217 -5.73 -8.70 0.92
C ARG A 217 -4.35 -8.45 1.52
N ILE A 218 -3.34 -8.41 0.66
CA ILE A 218 -1.94 -8.18 1.02
C ILE A 218 -1.65 -6.70 1.23
N PHE A 219 -2.13 -5.87 0.30
CA PHE A 219 -1.87 -4.44 0.26
C PHE A 219 -2.98 -3.71 -0.48
N SER A 220 -3.29 -2.51 -0.03
CA SER A 220 -4.19 -1.57 -0.71
C SER A 220 -3.68 -0.15 -0.40
N ALA A 221 -3.31 0.59 -1.45
CA ALA A 221 -2.81 1.96 -1.30
C ALA A 221 -3.89 2.95 -0.83
N ALA A 222 -5.15 2.67 -1.18
CA ALA A 222 -6.36 3.39 -0.81
C ALA A 222 -7.58 2.46 -1.02
N GLU A 223 -8.74 2.83 -0.49
CA GLU A 223 -10.00 2.13 -0.81
C GLU A 223 -10.18 2.07 -2.33
N MET A 224 -10.35 0.86 -2.85
CA MET A 224 -10.55 0.62 -4.28
C MET A 224 -11.93 1.13 -4.69
N PRO A 225 -12.01 2.09 -5.62
CA PRO A 225 -13.29 2.52 -6.17
C PRO A 225 -14.05 1.38 -6.86
N ASN A 226 -15.38 1.49 -6.88
CA ASN A 226 -16.21 0.64 -7.72
C ASN A 226 -16.09 1.14 -9.16
N GLY A 227 -15.23 0.51 -9.97
CA GLY A 227 -14.89 0.98 -11.31
C GLY A 227 -14.36 -0.11 -12.25
N ASN A 228 -13.87 0.32 -13.41
CA ASN A 228 -13.20 -0.55 -14.35
C ASN A 228 -11.80 -0.87 -13.82
N LEU A 229 -11.70 -2.00 -13.14
CA LEU A 229 -10.46 -2.49 -12.55
C LEU A 229 -9.64 -3.22 -13.60
N HIS A 230 -8.38 -2.83 -13.78
CA HIS A 230 -7.43 -3.67 -14.49
C HIS A 230 -6.89 -4.71 -13.53
N THR A 231 -7.18 -5.98 -13.83
CA THR A 231 -6.76 -7.12 -13.01
C THR A 231 -5.75 -7.96 -13.76
N ASN A 232 -4.65 -8.33 -13.12
CA ASN A 232 -3.69 -9.26 -13.68
C ASN A 232 -3.23 -10.25 -12.60
N THR A 233 -3.08 -11.51 -12.98
CA THR A 233 -2.63 -12.56 -12.07
C THR A 233 -1.18 -12.87 -12.35
N LEU A 234 -0.35 -12.81 -11.32
CA LEU A 234 1.05 -13.17 -11.39
C LEU A 234 1.31 -14.40 -10.54
N GLU A 235 1.87 -15.45 -11.15
CA GLU A 235 2.28 -16.65 -10.45
C GLU A 235 3.77 -16.52 -10.09
N ILE A 236 4.08 -16.49 -8.78
CA ILE A 236 5.46 -16.41 -8.26
C ILE A 236 5.59 -17.37 -7.08
N GLY A 237 6.65 -18.19 -7.09
CA GLY A 237 7.04 -19.01 -5.93
C GLY A 237 5.90 -19.84 -5.35
N GLY A 238 5.10 -20.44 -6.24
CA GLY A 238 3.93 -21.26 -5.91
C GLY A 238 2.68 -20.50 -5.48
N ARG A 239 2.69 -19.15 -5.46
CA ARG A 239 1.53 -18.32 -5.10
C ARG A 239 0.96 -17.58 -6.30
N LYS A 240 -0.37 -17.36 -6.28
CA LYS A 240 -1.10 -16.57 -7.28
C LYS A 240 -1.42 -15.20 -6.69
N LEU A 241 -0.70 -14.18 -7.14
CA LEU A 241 -0.90 -12.80 -6.71
C LEU A 241 -1.76 -12.07 -7.74
N LEU A 242 -2.97 -11.70 -7.35
CA LEU A 242 -3.86 -10.88 -8.15
C LEU A 242 -3.54 -9.40 -7.90
N LEU A 243 -2.96 -8.75 -8.90
CA LEU A 243 -2.74 -7.31 -8.90
C LEU A 243 -3.97 -6.62 -9.49
N ARG A 244 -4.54 -5.69 -8.74
CA ARG A 244 -5.61 -4.80 -9.19
C ARG A 244 -5.07 -3.38 -9.24
N ILE A 245 -5.19 -2.76 -10.40
CA ILE A 245 -4.74 -1.38 -10.63
C ILE A 245 -5.94 -0.58 -11.10
N GLU A 246 -6.20 0.53 -10.41
CA GLU A 246 -7.08 1.58 -10.89
C GLU A 246 -6.27 2.86 -11.11
N PRO A 247 -6.20 3.38 -12.35
CA PRO A 247 -5.64 4.70 -12.60
C PRO A 247 -6.45 5.74 -11.82
N ALA A 248 -5.81 6.49 -10.91
CA ALA A 248 -6.52 7.52 -10.18
C ALA A 248 -7.02 8.57 -11.18
N ARG A 249 -8.33 8.82 -11.20
CA ARG A 249 -8.87 10.01 -11.84
C ARG A 249 -8.35 11.20 -11.04
N ASP A 250 -7.43 11.96 -11.64
CA ASP A 250 -6.68 13.07 -11.05
C ASP A 250 -7.32 13.68 -9.77
N PRO A 251 -6.76 13.41 -8.57
CA PRO A 251 -7.24 13.98 -7.31
C PRO A 251 -7.18 15.52 -7.28
N VAL A 252 -6.27 16.13 -8.05
CA VAL A 252 -6.14 17.57 -8.17
C VAL A 252 -7.29 18.15 -9.00
N LEU A 253 -7.73 17.44 -10.04
CA LEU A 253 -8.93 17.82 -10.78
C LEU A 253 -10.16 17.71 -9.88
N PHE A 254 -10.32 16.65 -9.09
CA PHE A 254 -11.47 16.50 -8.19
C PHE A 254 -11.53 17.55 -7.08
N SER A 255 -10.38 17.91 -6.49
CA SER A 255 -10.31 18.96 -5.47
C SER A 255 -10.53 20.37 -6.06
N LYS A 256 -9.98 20.66 -7.25
CA LYS A 256 -10.23 21.92 -7.96
C LYS A 256 -11.67 22.03 -8.48
N VAL A 257 -12.26 20.94 -9.00
CA VAL A 257 -13.65 20.93 -9.49
C VAL A 257 -14.64 21.10 -8.33
N LYS A 258 -14.44 20.44 -7.18
CA LYS A 258 -15.26 20.70 -5.97
C LYS A 258 -15.11 22.14 -5.44
N ALA A 259 -13.90 22.71 -5.51
CA ALA A 259 -13.68 24.09 -5.12
C ALA A 259 -14.35 25.08 -6.10
N LEU A 260 -14.34 24.78 -7.40
CA LEU A 260 -15.01 25.54 -8.44
C LEU A 260 -16.54 25.45 -8.29
N GLU A 261 -17.07 24.26 -7.99
CA GLU A 261 -18.49 24.02 -7.74
C GLU A 261 -19.00 24.85 -6.55
N ARG A 262 -18.30 24.84 -5.40
CA ARG A 262 -18.66 25.70 -4.25
C ARG A 262 -18.63 27.19 -4.60
N THR A 263 -17.63 27.62 -5.38
CA THR A 263 -17.52 29.02 -5.82
C THR A 263 -18.69 29.41 -6.72
N VAL A 264 -19.09 28.53 -7.64
CA VAL A 264 -20.26 28.74 -8.52
C VAL A 264 -21.56 28.80 -7.71
N TRP A 265 -21.75 27.92 -6.72
CA TRP A 265 -22.91 27.99 -5.82
C TRP A 265 -22.92 29.27 -4.97
N LEU A 266 -21.77 29.70 -4.45
CA LEU A 266 -21.67 30.94 -3.68
C LEU A 266 -21.98 32.17 -4.55
N LEU A 267 -21.44 32.24 -5.76
CA LEU A 267 -21.72 33.32 -6.70
C LEU A 267 -23.18 33.30 -7.15
N GLY A 268 -23.75 32.13 -7.42
CA GLY A 268 -25.15 31.97 -7.80
C GLY A 268 -26.12 32.38 -6.68
N THR A 269 -25.79 32.06 -5.43
CA THR A 269 -26.59 32.49 -4.27
C THR A 269 -26.49 33.99 -4.02
N ILE A 270 -25.30 34.58 -4.11
CA ILE A 270 -25.11 36.04 -4.02
C ILE A 270 -25.87 36.76 -5.13
N ALA A 271 -25.75 36.31 -6.39
CA ALA A 271 -26.47 36.88 -7.52
C ALA A 271 -27.99 36.80 -7.32
N SER A 272 -28.49 35.67 -6.78
CA SER A 272 -29.92 35.49 -6.49
C SER A 272 -30.41 36.40 -5.37
N LEU A 273 -29.61 36.61 -4.32
CA LEU A 273 -29.93 37.56 -3.24
C LEU A 273 -29.93 39.01 -3.74
N LEU A 274 -28.97 39.38 -4.58
CA LEU A 274 -28.93 40.71 -5.19
C LEU A 274 -30.13 40.95 -6.12
N ALA A 275 -30.49 39.98 -6.95
CA ALA A 275 -31.67 40.06 -7.80
C ALA A 275 -32.95 40.18 -6.96
N SER A 276 -33.09 39.38 -5.89
CA SER A 276 -34.21 39.46 -4.96
C SER A 276 -34.29 40.83 -4.26
N PHE A 277 -33.14 41.38 -3.83
CA PHE A 277 -33.06 42.71 -3.22
C PHE A 277 -33.49 43.82 -4.19
N ILE A 278 -33.01 43.79 -5.43
CA ILE A 278 -33.38 44.77 -6.47
C ILE A 278 -34.89 44.71 -6.74
N VAL A 279 -35.45 43.52 -6.91
CA VAL A 279 -36.90 43.33 -7.09
C VAL A 279 -37.66 43.85 -5.87
N GLY A 280 -37.16 43.60 -4.66
CA GLY A 280 -37.73 44.12 -3.42
C GLY A 280 -37.75 45.65 -3.39
N VAL A 281 -36.63 46.31 -3.65
CA VAL A 281 -36.52 47.79 -3.67
C VAL A 281 -37.44 48.41 -4.72
N LEU A 282 -37.51 47.82 -5.92
CA LEU A 282 -38.43 48.27 -6.97
C LEU A 282 -39.90 48.06 -6.57
N GLY A 283 -40.21 46.96 -5.87
CA GLY A 283 -41.52 46.70 -5.29
C GLY A 283 -41.91 47.73 -4.24
N PHE A 284 -41.01 48.02 -3.29
CA PHE A 284 -41.24 49.05 -2.25
C PHE A 284 -41.45 50.45 -2.86
N LYS A 285 -40.65 50.84 -3.86
CA LYS A 285 -40.85 52.12 -4.57
C LYS A 285 -42.18 52.20 -5.30
N ARG A 286 -42.65 51.09 -5.87
CA ARG A 286 -43.98 51.03 -6.51
C ARG A 286 -45.10 51.19 -5.47
N ILE A 287 -44.99 50.52 -4.33
CA ILE A 287 -45.96 50.64 -3.24
C ILE A 287 -45.99 52.07 -2.71
N GLU A 288 -44.84 52.70 -2.48
CA GLU A 288 -44.76 54.09 -2.02
C GLU A 288 -45.33 55.07 -3.05
N ALA A 289 -45.03 54.88 -4.34
CA ALA A 289 -45.61 55.69 -5.42
C ALA A 289 -47.13 55.50 -5.53
N ASP A 290 -47.64 54.28 -5.36
CA ASP A 290 -49.07 53.98 -5.37
C ASP A 290 -49.80 54.61 -4.17
N VAL A 291 -49.17 54.61 -2.98
CA VAL A 291 -49.70 55.28 -1.78
C VAL A 291 -49.74 56.79 -2.00
N HIS A 292 -48.63 57.39 -2.43
CA HIS A 292 -48.57 58.84 -2.65
C HIS A 292 -49.54 59.30 -3.76
N ARG A 293 -49.73 58.48 -4.80
CA ARG A 293 -50.72 58.75 -5.85
C ARG A 293 -52.15 58.73 -5.31
N LYS A 294 -52.48 57.81 -4.41
CA LYS A 294 -53.80 57.75 -3.75
C LYS A 294 -54.03 58.95 -2.83
N GLU A 295 -53.01 59.38 -2.08
CA GLU A 295 -53.08 60.58 -1.24
C GLU A 295 -53.33 61.84 -2.07
N LEU A 296 -52.59 62.03 -3.17
CA LEU A 296 -52.79 63.15 -4.09
C LEU A 296 -54.20 63.13 -4.73
N GLN A 297 -54.73 61.95 -5.04
CA GLN A 297 -56.10 61.81 -5.54
C GLN A 297 -57.14 62.16 -4.47
N GLN A 298 -56.93 61.78 -3.21
CA GLN A 298 -57.80 62.19 -2.11
C GLN A 298 -57.76 63.70 -1.87
N MET A 299 -56.57 64.31 -1.81
CA MET A 299 -56.45 65.76 -1.66
C MET A 299 -57.08 66.52 -2.83
N ALA A 300 -56.91 66.04 -4.06
CA ALA A 300 -57.58 66.63 -5.22
C ALA A 300 -59.10 66.49 -5.14
N ALA A 301 -59.63 65.37 -4.65
CA ALA A 301 -61.06 65.17 -4.44
C ALA A 301 -61.62 66.06 -3.31
N GLU A 302 -60.89 66.23 -2.20
CA GLU A 302 -61.28 67.11 -1.09
C GLU A 302 -61.29 68.58 -1.50
N LEU A 303 -60.31 69.04 -2.28
CA LEU A 303 -60.28 70.42 -2.80
C LEU A 303 -61.44 70.69 -3.78
N LEU A 304 -61.84 69.69 -4.57
CA LEU A 304 -63.01 69.79 -5.45
C LEU A 304 -64.33 69.80 -4.64
N ASP A 305 -64.42 69.04 -3.55
CA ASP A 305 -65.59 69.05 -2.66
C ASP A 305 -65.72 70.38 -1.87
N GLU A 306 -64.63 70.92 -1.33
CA GLU A 306 -64.60 72.25 -0.68
C GLU A 306 -64.92 73.38 -1.67
N GLY A 307 -64.39 73.32 -2.89
CA GLY A 307 -64.72 74.26 -3.95
C GLY A 307 -66.21 74.26 -4.32
N SER A 308 -66.87 73.10 -4.26
CA SER A 308 -68.30 72.96 -4.51
C SER A 308 -69.17 73.50 -3.35
N LYS A 309 -68.71 73.36 -2.10
CA LYS A 309 -69.42 73.89 -0.91
C LYS A 309 -69.30 75.40 -0.75
N THR A 310 -68.25 76.01 -1.30
CA THR A 310 -68.02 77.46 -1.24
C THR A 310 -68.82 78.23 -2.31
N SER A 311 -69.29 77.58 -3.38
CA SER A 311 -70.11 78.21 -4.43
C SER A 311 -71.63 78.19 -4.17
N LEU A 312 -72.07 77.60 -3.05
CA LEU A 312 -73.47 77.46 -2.66
C LEU A 312 -73.86 78.30 -1.42
N ARG A 313 -73.07 79.32 -1.05
CA ARG A 313 -73.40 80.31 -0.01
C ARG A 313 -73.40 81.73 -0.55
#